data_AF-A0AAN1SYB9-F1
#
_entry.id   AF-A0AAN1SYB9-F1
#
_cell.length_a   1.000
_cell.length_b   1.000
_cell.length_c   1.000
_cell.angle_alpha   90.00
_cell.angle_beta   90.00
_cell.angle_gamma   90.00
#
_symmetry.space_group_name_H-M   'P 1'
#
loop_
_entity.id
_entity.type
_entity.pdbx_description
1 polymer ?
#
loop_
_entity_poly.entity_id
_entity_poly.type
_entity_poly.pdbx_seq_one_letter_code
_entity_poly.pdbx_strand_id
1 'polypeptide(L)'
;MQERGNKTIMCSVLFLDIVEYSKKSVAGQISLKDRFNDYLSAAIRDVPVADRIILDTGDGAAINFLGDVEDALRAALSLRESLLNEEPGLEHPLLVRMGINLGPVRLVRDINGQPNIVGDGINVAQRVMGFADASQILVSRSYFDAVSRLSPTYAGMFHYQGSRTDKHVREHEIYAIGYPGEQTVKHTEGGAVTGQVANRYAALVEKAKLGWNTAAAKLDVLAGALRERYRQADSKQRAIYVAAVAVPVLLIGGVALKFALYKEAPLPSAAQIQAANGSQAASAVASLVPAKTATVKETQPTTVATPEEKKLAESKPNGKKTNGQAKQPQAQSKQAQAQAKPKAAEPSKPWYESGGAAQGAEAYVVVTCKEGTQVFVDGSQKGKITSGALKVAISPDSRHTVIVSHPAGGIYTQSVELDTGKTLRLRPSFCD
;
A
#
# COMPACT_ATOMS: atom_id res chain seq x y z
N MET A 1 -6.03 6.10 -31.73
CA MET A 1 -6.04 5.29 -30.48
C MET A 1 -6.03 3.78 -30.69
N GLN A 2 -6.50 3.22 -31.82
CA GLN A 2 -6.53 1.75 -32.06
C GLN A 2 -5.14 1.09 -32.19
N GLU A 3 -4.10 1.79 -32.64
CA GLU A 3 -2.73 1.22 -32.75
C GLU A 3 -1.99 1.00 -31.43
N ARG A 4 -2.52 1.47 -30.29
CA ARG A 4 -1.86 1.29 -28.97
C ARG A 4 -2.21 -0.05 -28.30
N GLY A 5 -3.22 -0.79 -28.77
CA GLY A 5 -3.74 -1.99 -28.08
C GLY A 5 -2.77 -3.19 -28.02
N ASN A 6 -1.66 -3.16 -28.75
CA ASN A 6 -0.64 -4.23 -28.73
C ASN A 6 0.76 -3.75 -28.33
N LYS A 7 0.93 -2.48 -27.96
CA LYS A 7 2.24 -1.94 -27.60
C LYS A 7 2.49 -2.14 -26.11
N THR A 8 3.65 -2.70 -25.80
CA THR A 8 4.19 -2.67 -24.43
C THR A 8 4.70 -1.26 -24.18
N ILE A 9 4.28 -0.68 -23.06
CA ILE A 9 4.75 0.62 -22.58
C ILE A 9 5.38 0.46 -21.21
N MET A 10 6.32 1.35 -20.87
CA MET A 10 6.83 1.47 -19.52
C MET A 10 6.04 2.55 -18.80
N CYS A 11 5.52 2.25 -17.62
CA CYS A 11 4.67 3.17 -16.89
C CYS A 11 4.76 2.92 -15.38
N SER A 12 4.41 3.95 -14.61
CA SER A 12 4.36 3.87 -13.15
C SER A 12 3.03 3.28 -12.72
N VAL A 13 3.05 2.26 -11.89
CA VAL A 13 1.86 1.66 -11.30
C VAL A 13 1.89 1.87 -9.80
N LEU A 14 0.91 2.61 -9.27
CA LEU A 14 0.62 2.74 -7.85
C LEU A 14 -0.46 1.73 -7.47
N PHE A 15 -0.14 0.81 -6.57
CA PHE A 15 -1.08 -0.15 -6.01
C PHE A 15 -1.38 0.23 -4.56
N LEU A 16 -2.66 0.25 -4.21
CA LEU A 16 -3.21 0.71 -2.94
C LEU A 16 -4.14 -0.37 -2.37
N ASP A 17 -4.10 -0.57 -1.06
CA ASP A 17 -4.98 -1.51 -0.37
C ASP A 17 -5.36 -1.01 1.02
N ILE A 18 -6.63 -1.14 1.38
CA ILE A 18 -7.16 -0.76 2.69
C ILE A 18 -6.87 -1.90 3.67
N VAL A 19 -6.09 -1.60 4.70
CA VAL A 19 -5.65 -2.58 5.69
C VAL A 19 -6.85 -3.06 6.51
N GLU A 20 -6.99 -4.38 6.63
CA GLU A 20 -8.07 -5.06 7.38
C GLU A 20 -9.50 -4.76 6.90
N TYR A 21 -9.68 -4.31 5.65
CA TYR A 21 -10.98 -4.00 5.06
C TYR A 21 -12.03 -5.11 5.26
N SER A 22 -11.67 -6.34 4.92
CA SER A 22 -12.57 -7.51 5.00
C SER A 22 -12.97 -7.92 6.41
N LYS A 23 -12.31 -7.40 7.45
CA LYS A 23 -12.67 -7.65 8.85
C LYS A 23 -13.77 -6.73 9.36
N LYS A 24 -14.14 -5.69 8.60
CA LYS A 24 -15.16 -4.71 9.00
C LYS A 24 -16.57 -5.17 8.61
N SER A 25 -17.57 -4.64 9.32
CA SER A 25 -18.97 -4.81 8.93
C SER A 25 -19.22 -4.20 7.55
N VAL A 26 -20.34 -4.57 6.89
CA VAL A 26 -20.68 -3.98 5.57
C VAL A 26 -20.78 -2.45 5.65
N ALA A 27 -21.38 -1.91 6.71
CA ALA A 27 -21.43 -0.47 6.93
C ALA A 27 -20.02 0.14 7.10
N GLY A 28 -19.13 -0.54 7.84
CA GLY A 28 -17.75 -0.11 8.01
C GLY A 28 -16.94 -0.16 6.72
N GLN A 29 -17.16 -1.19 5.88
CA GLN A 29 -16.54 -1.33 4.57
C GLN A 29 -16.98 -0.19 3.62
N ILE A 30 -18.28 0.13 3.58
CA ILE A 30 -18.80 1.26 2.79
C ILE A 30 -18.14 2.57 3.26
N SER A 31 -18.13 2.85 4.57
CA SER A 31 -17.51 4.06 5.13
C SER A 31 -16.02 4.18 4.82
N LEU A 32 -15.27 3.07 4.85
CA LEU A 32 -13.85 3.07 4.46
C LEU A 32 -13.68 3.31 2.96
N LYS A 33 -14.50 2.66 2.12
CA LYS A 33 -14.40 2.77 0.66
C LYS A 33 -14.77 4.17 0.16
N ASP A 34 -15.79 4.80 0.74
CA ASP A 34 -16.19 6.16 0.38
C ASP A 34 -15.06 7.16 0.67
N ARG A 35 -14.51 7.15 1.90
CA ARG A 35 -13.37 8.00 2.26
C ARG A 35 -12.13 7.71 1.41
N PHE A 36 -11.84 6.44 1.16
CA PHE A 36 -10.73 6.04 0.28
C PHE A 36 -10.89 6.62 -1.12
N ASN A 37 -12.09 6.52 -1.69
CA ASN A 37 -12.38 7.06 -3.02
C ASN A 37 -12.27 8.59 -3.06
N ASP A 38 -12.73 9.28 -2.02
CA ASP A 38 -12.64 10.75 -1.91
C ASP A 38 -11.18 11.21 -1.88
N TYR A 39 -10.36 10.63 -0.99
CA TYR A 39 -8.94 10.98 -0.90
C TYR A 39 -8.17 10.58 -2.14
N LEU A 40 -8.46 9.42 -2.73
CA LEU A 40 -7.83 8.98 -3.96
C LEU A 40 -8.16 9.92 -5.11
N SER A 41 -9.42 10.31 -5.27
CA SER A 41 -9.89 11.23 -6.30
C SER A 41 -9.23 12.60 -6.19
N ALA A 42 -9.06 13.11 -4.96
CA ALA A 42 -8.33 14.33 -4.70
C ALA A 42 -6.84 14.20 -5.07
N ALA A 43 -6.19 13.11 -4.66
CA ALA A 43 -4.76 12.88 -4.87
C ALA A 43 -4.37 12.78 -6.36
N ILE A 44 -5.29 12.31 -7.20
CA ILE A 44 -5.06 12.20 -8.64
C ILE A 44 -5.66 13.33 -9.45
N ARG A 45 -6.39 14.28 -8.87
CA ARG A 45 -7.20 15.28 -9.60
C ARG A 45 -6.46 15.96 -10.77
N ASP A 46 -5.18 16.26 -10.58
CA ASP A 46 -4.36 17.01 -11.54
C ASP A 46 -3.73 16.12 -12.63
N VAL A 47 -3.91 14.79 -12.55
CA VAL A 47 -3.48 13.84 -13.58
C VAL A 47 -4.59 13.72 -14.64
N PRO A 48 -4.30 14.00 -15.92
CA PRO A 48 -5.30 13.89 -16.99
C PRO A 48 -5.91 12.49 -17.08
N VAL A 49 -7.22 12.41 -17.34
CA VAL A 49 -7.93 11.12 -17.50
C VAL A 49 -7.33 10.27 -18.63
N ALA A 50 -6.82 10.91 -19.69
CA ALA A 50 -6.17 10.22 -20.80
C ALA A 50 -4.82 9.59 -20.43
N ASP A 51 -4.19 10.07 -19.36
CA ASP A 51 -2.85 9.67 -18.92
C ASP A 51 -2.90 8.76 -17.70
N ARG A 52 -4.09 8.27 -17.33
CA ARG A 52 -4.25 7.29 -16.26
C ARG A 52 -5.27 6.21 -16.57
N ILE A 53 -5.03 5.02 -16.03
CA ILE A 53 -6.01 3.92 -15.99
C ILE A 53 -6.17 3.51 -14.54
N ILE A 54 -7.40 3.54 -14.04
CA ILE A 54 -7.74 3.21 -12.65
C ILE A 54 -8.49 1.88 -12.65
N LEU A 55 -8.03 0.96 -11.80
CA LEU A 55 -8.61 -0.36 -11.61
C LEU A 55 -9.02 -0.48 -10.15
N ASP A 56 -10.32 -0.62 -9.91
CA ASP A 56 -10.84 -0.90 -8.57
C ASP A 56 -10.59 -2.38 -8.23
N THR A 57 -10.03 -2.64 -7.05
CA THR A 57 -9.79 -4.01 -6.56
C THR A 57 -10.82 -4.46 -5.53
N GLY A 58 -11.80 -3.60 -5.21
CA GLY A 58 -12.80 -3.80 -4.17
C GLY A 58 -12.39 -3.13 -2.86
N ASP A 59 -11.27 -3.56 -2.29
CA ASP A 59 -10.66 -3.07 -1.05
C ASP A 59 -9.52 -2.05 -1.28
N GLY A 60 -9.32 -1.63 -2.52
CA GLY A 60 -8.21 -0.77 -2.89
C GLY A 60 -8.31 -0.29 -4.34
N ALA A 61 -7.17 0.05 -4.91
CA ALA A 61 -7.07 0.45 -6.31
C ALA A 61 -5.67 0.22 -6.89
N ALA A 62 -5.60 -0.01 -8.19
CA ALA A 62 -4.36 0.11 -8.96
C ALA A 62 -4.50 1.26 -9.96
N ILE A 63 -3.57 2.20 -9.91
CA ILE A 63 -3.52 3.34 -10.83
C ILE A 63 -2.26 3.22 -11.67
N ASN A 64 -2.46 3.17 -12.98
CA ASN A 64 -1.38 3.24 -13.93
C ASN A 64 -1.26 4.66 -14.48
N PHE A 65 -0.08 5.26 -14.36
CA PHE A 65 0.26 6.58 -14.90
C PHE A 65 1.01 6.39 -16.22
N LEU A 66 0.35 6.76 -17.31
CA LEU A 66 0.85 6.61 -18.69
C LEU A 66 1.74 7.78 -19.12
N GLY A 67 1.73 8.87 -18.35
CA GLY A 67 2.52 10.07 -18.57
C GLY A 67 3.77 10.11 -17.68
N ASP A 68 3.84 11.11 -16.80
CA ASP A 68 5.03 11.39 -16.02
C ASP A 68 5.22 10.40 -14.86
N VAL A 69 6.46 9.96 -14.67
CA VAL A 69 6.82 9.05 -13.57
C VAL A 69 6.55 9.69 -12.20
N GLU A 70 6.64 11.02 -12.10
CA GLU A 70 6.42 11.80 -10.88
C GLU A 70 4.96 11.80 -10.41
N ASP A 71 4.00 11.59 -11.32
CA ASP A 71 2.57 11.64 -10.96
C ASP A 71 2.21 10.55 -9.95
N ALA A 72 2.83 9.38 -10.05
CA ALA A 72 2.67 8.31 -9.07
C ALA A 72 3.19 8.72 -7.68
N LEU A 73 4.34 9.41 -7.63
CA LEU A 73 4.91 9.91 -6.38
C LEU A 73 4.01 10.99 -5.77
N ARG A 74 3.60 11.97 -6.57
CA ARG A 74 2.74 13.07 -6.14
C ARG A 74 1.39 12.56 -5.62
N ALA A 75 0.77 11.62 -6.33
CA ALA A 75 -0.47 10.99 -5.89
C ALA A 75 -0.31 10.23 -4.57
N ALA A 76 0.75 9.42 -4.43
CA ALA A 76 0.99 8.67 -3.20
C ALA A 76 1.24 9.58 -1.99
N LEU A 77 2.02 10.66 -2.18
CA LEU A 77 2.29 11.64 -1.13
C LEU A 77 1.04 12.44 -0.75
N SER A 78 0.25 12.89 -1.73
CA SER A 78 -0.99 13.62 -1.50
C SER A 78 -2.05 12.77 -0.79
N LEU A 79 -2.16 11.49 -1.17
CA LEU A 79 -3.02 10.53 -0.48
C LEU A 79 -2.55 10.33 0.97
N ARG A 80 -1.24 10.15 1.19
CA ARG A 80 -0.69 10.02 2.55
C ARG A 80 -0.98 11.24 3.41
N GLU A 81 -0.80 12.45 2.87
CA GLU A 81 -1.11 13.69 3.57
C GLU A 81 -2.60 13.77 3.95
N SER A 82 -3.50 13.39 3.04
CA SER A 82 -4.95 13.33 3.33
C SER A 82 -5.27 12.34 4.45
N LEU A 83 -4.63 11.17 4.45
CA LEU A 83 -4.80 10.15 5.50
C LEU A 83 -4.25 10.61 6.86
N LEU A 84 -3.12 11.32 6.88
CA LEU A 84 -2.52 11.85 8.11
C LEU A 84 -3.34 12.98 8.74
N ASN A 85 -4.11 13.69 7.92
CA ASN A 85 -5.00 14.78 8.34
C ASN A 85 -6.44 14.31 8.61
N GLU A 86 -6.69 13.00 8.63
CA GLU A 86 -8.01 12.45 8.94
C GLU A 86 -8.40 12.76 10.40
N GLU A 87 -9.68 13.09 10.61
CA GLU A 87 -10.21 13.47 11.93
C GLU A 87 -9.98 12.35 12.97
N PRO A 88 -9.40 12.67 14.13
CA PRO A 88 -9.26 11.71 15.22
C PRO A 88 -10.63 11.22 15.73
N GLY A 89 -10.73 9.94 16.11
CA GLY A 89 -11.90 9.39 16.81
C GLY A 89 -12.96 8.74 15.92
N LEU A 90 -12.68 8.55 14.63
CA LEU A 90 -13.51 7.71 13.77
C LEU A 90 -13.50 6.25 14.25
N GLU A 91 -14.66 5.59 14.20
CA GLU A 91 -14.81 4.19 14.64
C GLU A 91 -13.87 3.24 13.89
N HIS A 92 -13.61 3.53 12.62
CA HIS A 92 -12.67 2.78 11.79
C HIS A 92 -11.67 3.74 11.14
N PRO A 93 -10.42 3.82 11.63
CA PRO A 93 -9.39 4.64 10.99
C PRO A 93 -9.10 4.09 9.57
N LEU A 94 -8.95 4.98 8.59
CA LEU A 94 -8.59 4.57 7.24
C LEU A 94 -7.07 4.37 7.14
N LEU A 95 -6.65 3.11 7.13
CA LEU A 95 -5.24 2.74 6.97
C LEU A 95 -5.02 2.16 5.58
N VAL A 96 -4.11 2.76 4.81
CA VAL A 96 -3.80 2.34 3.44
C VAL A 96 -2.33 1.98 3.35
N ARG A 97 -2.01 0.87 2.70
CA ARG A 97 -0.64 0.51 2.31
C ARG A 97 -0.45 0.74 0.82
N MET A 98 0.73 1.18 0.42
CA MET A 98 0.99 1.61 -0.96
C MET A 98 2.28 1.00 -1.51
N GLY A 99 2.23 0.62 -2.78
CA GLY A 99 3.39 0.12 -3.53
C GLY A 99 3.49 0.77 -4.90
N ILE A 100 4.68 1.26 -5.26
CA ILE A 100 4.93 1.84 -6.60
C ILE A 100 5.97 1.03 -7.37
N ASN A 101 5.65 0.72 -8.61
CA ASN A 101 6.58 0.09 -9.54
C ASN A 101 6.63 0.84 -10.87
N LEU A 102 7.82 0.93 -11.47
CA LEU A 102 8.00 1.32 -12.86
C LEU A 102 8.30 0.05 -13.66
N GLY A 103 7.44 -0.31 -14.61
CA GLY A 103 7.60 -1.57 -15.33
C GLY A 103 6.79 -1.67 -16.62
N PRO A 104 7.01 -2.74 -17.39
CA PRO A 104 6.32 -2.96 -18.65
C PRO A 104 4.87 -3.40 -18.42
N VAL A 105 3.93 -2.74 -19.10
CA VAL A 105 2.53 -3.15 -19.20
C VAL A 105 2.05 -3.08 -20.64
N ARG A 106 0.94 -3.75 -20.93
CA ARG A 106 0.21 -3.65 -22.18
C ARG A 106 -1.19 -3.14 -21.91
N LEU A 107 -1.62 -2.17 -22.71
CA LEU A 107 -3.00 -1.71 -22.70
C LEU A 107 -3.87 -2.73 -23.41
N VAL A 108 -4.94 -3.15 -22.75
CA VAL A 108 -5.95 -4.05 -23.29
C VAL A 108 -7.33 -3.44 -23.04
N ARG A 109 -8.38 -4.09 -23.56
CA ARG A 109 -9.76 -3.80 -23.16
C ARG A 109 -10.26 -4.91 -22.26
N ASP A 110 -10.99 -4.54 -21.22
CA ASP A 110 -11.66 -5.52 -20.36
C ASP A 110 -12.91 -6.11 -21.05
N ILE A 111 -13.62 -6.97 -20.32
CA ILE A 111 -14.86 -7.61 -20.78
C ILE A 111 -15.98 -6.61 -21.11
N ASN A 112 -15.91 -5.38 -20.56
CA ASN A 112 -16.87 -4.30 -20.77
C ASN A 112 -16.39 -3.30 -21.83
N GLY A 113 -15.26 -3.57 -22.49
CA GLY A 113 -14.65 -2.70 -23.50
C GLY A 113 -13.88 -1.50 -22.93
N GLN A 114 -13.74 -1.40 -21.61
CA GLN A 114 -13.03 -0.30 -20.94
C GLN A 114 -11.51 -0.49 -21.00
N PRO A 115 -10.73 0.61 -20.99
CA PRO A 115 -9.26 0.53 -20.92
C PRO A 115 -8.81 -0.22 -19.68
N ASN A 116 -7.92 -1.19 -19.86
CA ASN A 116 -7.35 -2.02 -18.80
C ASN A 116 -5.86 -2.26 -19.10
N ILE A 117 -5.11 -2.77 -18.13
CA ILE A 117 -3.70 -3.11 -18.28
C ILE A 117 -3.39 -4.52 -17.79
N VAL A 118 -2.44 -5.14 -18.46
CA VAL A 118 -1.85 -6.43 -18.06
C VAL A 118 -0.34 -6.36 -18.20
N GLY A 119 0.40 -7.12 -17.39
CA GLY A 119 1.85 -7.23 -17.52
C GLY A 119 2.58 -7.40 -16.20
N ASP A 120 3.90 -7.53 -16.28
CA ASP A 120 4.75 -7.65 -15.09
C ASP A 120 4.71 -6.39 -14.23
N GLY A 121 4.58 -5.21 -14.85
CA GLY A 121 4.58 -3.93 -14.15
C GLY A 121 3.53 -3.83 -13.03
N ILE A 122 2.28 -4.24 -13.31
CA ILE A 122 1.21 -4.25 -12.31
C ILE A 122 1.36 -5.36 -11.28
N ASN A 123 1.85 -6.54 -11.69
CA ASN A 123 2.09 -7.66 -10.77
C ASN A 123 3.16 -7.31 -9.74
N VAL A 124 4.26 -6.69 -10.17
CA VAL A 124 5.35 -6.25 -9.27
C VAL A 124 4.85 -5.13 -8.35
N ALA A 125 4.07 -4.16 -8.83
CA ALA A 125 3.49 -3.12 -7.97
C ALA A 125 2.66 -3.72 -6.82
N GLN A 126 1.84 -4.72 -7.14
CA GLN A 126 1.05 -5.44 -6.14
C GLN A 126 1.96 -6.17 -5.11
N ARG A 127 3.09 -6.75 -5.54
CA ARG A 127 4.05 -7.39 -4.63
C ARG A 127 4.74 -6.39 -3.72
N VAL A 128 5.20 -5.28 -4.28
CA VAL A 128 5.82 -4.18 -3.53
C VAL A 128 4.86 -3.65 -2.47
N MET A 129 3.60 -3.40 -2.83
CA MET A 129 2.54 -3.01 -1.88
C MET A 129 2.32 -4.09 -0.81
N GLY A 130 2.34 -5.37 -1.18
CA GLY A 130 2.17 -6.49 -0.25
C GLY A 130 3.27 -6.61 0.81
N PHE A 131 4.43 -5.97 0.60
CA PHE A 131 5.49 -5.87 1.61
C PHE A 131 5.33 -4.66 2.53
N ALA A 132 4.42 -3.73 2.21
CA ALA A 132 4.24 -2.50 2.96
C ALA A 132 3.35 -2.71 4.19
N ASP A 133 3.75 -2.10 5.29
CA ASP A 133 2.95 -1.96 6.50
C ASP A 133 1.83 -0.92 6.31
N ALA A 134 0.92 -0.84 7.28
CA ALA A 134 -0.13 0.18 7.29
C ALA A 134 0.46 1.58 7.21
N SER A 135 -0.13 2.44 6.37
CA SER A 135 0.31 3.82 6.13
C SER A 135 1.71 3.96 5.51
N GLN A 136 2.32 2.86 5.05
CA GLN A 136 3.63 2.86 4.44
C GLN A 136 3.54 2.95 2.91
N ILE A 137 4.49 3.67 2.32
CA ILE A 137 4.73 3.70 0.88
C ILE A 137 6.05 2.98 0.61
N LEU A 138 5.99 1.89 -0.14
CA LEU A 138 7.17 1.21 -0.68
C LEU A 138 7.26 1.39 -2.18
N VAL A 139 8.48 1.40 -2.70
CA VAL A 139 8.74 1.42 -4.14
C VAL A 139 9.75 0.37 -4.56
N SER A 140 9.60 -0.12 -5.78
CA SER A 140 10.59 -0.97 -6.45
C SER A 140 11.90 -0.22 -6.72
N ARG A 141 12.99 -0.97 -6.90
CA ARG A 141 14.25 -0.45 -7.43
C ARG A 141 14.10 0.29 -8.76
N SER A 142 13.34 -0.25 -9.72
CA SER A 142 13.20 0.39 -11.05
C SER A 142 12.56 1.78 -10.96
N TYR A 143 11.58 1.94 -10.07
CA TYR A 143 10.96 3.24 -9.80
C TYR A 143 11.94 4.20 -9.12
N PHE A 144 12.64 3.73 -8.08
CA PHE A 144 13.68 4.51 -7.39
C PHE A 144 14.76 5.01 -8.36
N ASP A 145 15.29 4.13 -9.21
CA ASP A 145 16.35 4.46 -10.17
C ASP A 145 15.94 5.54 -11.17
N ALA A 146 14.66 5.57 -11.56
CA ALA A 146 14.12 6.58 -12.47
C ALA A 146 13.91 7.92 -11.75
N VAL A 147 13.24 7.92 -10.61
CA VAL A 147 12.80 9.15 -9.92
C VAL A 147 13.94 9.84 -9.19
N SER A 148 14.88 9.10 -8.59
CA SER A 148 16.02 9.67 -7.88
C SER A 148 16.94 10.52 -8.77
N ARG A 149 16.93 10.28 -10.08
CA ARG A 149 17.72 11.03 -11.06
C ARG A 149 17.07 12.33 -11.50
N LEU A 150 15.78 12.52 -11.23
CA LEU A 150 15.05 13.73 -11.60
C LEU A 150 15.39 14.91 -10.68
N SER A 151 15.61 14.64 -9.39
CA SER A 151 15.92 15.67 -8.41
C SER A 151 16.66 15.11 -7.20
N PRO A 152 17.68 15.82 -6.68
CA PRO A 152 18.31 15.47 -5.40
C PRO A 152 17.32 15.41 -4.24
N THR A 153 16.27 16.24 -4.28
CA THR A 153 15.21 16.25 -3.26
C THR A 153 14.45 14.94 -3.25
N TYR A 154 14.12 14.38 -4.42
CA TYR A 154 13.49 13.07 -4.48
C TYR A 154 14.43 11.96 -4.04
N ALA A 155 15.70 11.99 -4.48
CA ALA A 155 16.69 11.00 -4.06
C ALA A 155 16.78 10.90 -2.52
N GLY A 156 16.72 12.04 -1.81
CA GLY A 156 16.75 12.08 -0.34
C GLY A 156 15.52 11.52 0.37
N MET A 157 14.39 11.32 -0.33
CA MET A 157 13.16 10.79 0.28
C MET A 157 13.12 9.27 0.37
N PHE A 158 13.97 8.57 -0.40
CA PHE A 158 13.96 7.13 -0.49
C PHE A 158 14.95 6.50 0.49
N HIS A 159 14.50 5.49 1.21
CA HIS A 159 15.32 4.73 2.16
C HIS A 159 15.31 3.26 1.80
N TYR A 160 16.48 2.69 1.52
CA TYR A 160 16.59 1.27 1.18
C TYR A 160 16.15 0.38 2.36
N GLN A 161 15.29 -0.60 2.06
CA GLN A 161 14.69 -1.52 3.05
C GLN A 161 15.14 -2.99 2.83
N GLY A 162 16.08 -3.23 1.91
CA GLY A 162 16.56 -4.57 1.57
C GLY A 162 15.80 -5.24 0.43
N SER A 163 16.08 -6.54 0.25
CA SER A 163 15.40 -7.43 -0.70
C SER A 163 14.29 -8.22 0.00
N ARG A 164 13.14 -8.38 -0.65
CA ARG A 164 12.01 -9.19 -0.20
C ARG A 164 11.61 -10.18 -1.28
N THR A 165 11.30 -11.41 -0.88
CA THR A 165 10.89 -12.46 -1.80
C THR A 165 9.37 -12.54 -1.88
N ASP A 166 8.82 -12.57 -3.09
CA ASP A 166 7.38 -12.76 -3.28
C ASP A 166 6.96 -14.24 -3.23
N LYS A 167 5.65 -14.49 -3.37
CA LYS A 167 5.08 -15.84 -3.38
C LYS A 167 5.56 -16.75 -4.54
N HIS A 168 6.23 -16.18 -5.53
CA HIS A 168 6.80 -16.86 -6.69
C HIS A 168 8.33 -17.00 -6.58
N VAL A 169 8.91 -16.73 -5.40
CA VAL A 169 10.34 -16.83 -5.13
C VAL A 169 11.17 -15.81 -5.94
N ARG A 170 10.54 -14.73 -6.41
CA ARG A 170 11.25 -13.61 -7.04
C ARG A 170 11.67 -12.61 -5.96
N GLU A 171 12.91 -12.17 -6.03
CA GLU A 171 13.44 -11.11 -5.18
C GLU A 171 13.09 -9.72 -5.70
N HIS A 172 12.73 -8.84 -4.78
CA HIS A 172 12.35 -7.46 -5.02
C HIS A 172 13.09 -6.55 -4.05
N GLU A 173 13.93 -5.68 -4.58
CA GLU A 173 14.56 -4.65 -3.77
C GLU A 173 13.64 -3.46 -3.61
N ILE A 174 13.44 -3.07 -2.35
CA ILE A 174 12.42 -2.12 -1.95
C ILE A 174 13.01 -0.91 -1.23
N TYR A 175 12.38 0.23 -1.45
CA TYR A 175 12.73 1.50 -0.83
C TYR A 175 11.46 2.09 -0.20
N ALA A 176 11.55 2.56 1.05
CA ALA A 176 10.47 3.28 1.69
C ALA A 176 10.53 4.77 1.35
N ILE A 177 9.36 5.40 1.25
CA ILE A 177 9.23 6.86 1.14
C ILE A 177 8.71 7.41 2.47
N GLY A 178 9.37 8.41 3.03
CA GLY A 178 9.02 8.98 4.33
C GLY A 178 9.71 8.26 5.50
N TYR A 179 9.55 8.82 6.70
CA TYR A 179 10.39 8.45 7.84
C TYR A 179 9.86 7.20 8.58
N PRO A 180 10.70 6.23 8.95
CA PRO A 180 10.33 5.25 9.98
C PRO A 180 10.10 6.01 11.30
N GLY A 181 8.84 6.20 11.67
CA GLY A 181 8.41 7.04 12.80
C GLY A 181 7.27 8.01 12.48
N GLU A 182 6.93 8.19 11.20
CA GLU A 182 5.76 8.94 10.74
C GLU A 182 4.49 8.10 10.97
N GLN A 183 3.94 8.17 12.18
CA GLN A 183 2.65 7.62 12.63
C GLN A 183 2.33 6.13 12.43
N THR A 184 3.30 5.24 12.18
CA THR A 184 3.02 3.78 12.18
C THR A 184 2.80 3.15 13.58
N VAL A 185 2.78 3.95 14.66
CA VAL A 185 2.70 3.42 16.05
C VAL A 185 1.52 3.95 16.88
N LYS A 186 0.74 4.93 16.42
CA LYS A 186 -0.30 5.54 17.28
C LYS A 186 -1.64 4.76 17.39
N HIS A 187 -1.80 3.63 16.70
CA HIS A 187 -2.97 2.75 16.86
C HIS A 187 -2.64 1.35 17.42
N THR A 188 -1.43 1.11 17.92
CA THR A 188 -1.02 -0.19 18.50
C THR A 188 -0.95 -0.18 20.03
N GLU A 189 -1.58 0.78 20.72
CA GLU A 189 -1.79 0.68 22.17
C GLU A 189 -3.04 -0.20 22.44
N GLY A 190 -2.83 -1.51 22.34
CA GLY A 190 -3.82 -2.55 22.63
C GLY A 190 -3.38 -3.97 22.26
N GLY A 191 -2.19 -4.13 21.66
CA GLY A 191 -1.78 -5.36 20.99
C GLY A 191 -0.74 -6.23 21.70
N ALA A 192 -0.59 -6.19 23.03
CA ALA A 192 0.38 -7.05 23.74
C ALA A 192 0.08 -8.58 23.60
N VAL A 193 -1.04 -8.95 22.99
CA VAL A 193 -1.43 -10.35 22.71
C VAL A 193 -0.98 -10.82 21.30
N THR A 194 -0.57 -9.92 20.41
CA THR A 194 -0.32 -10.28 18.99
C THR A 194 1.00 -11.00 18.73
N GLY A 195 2.03 -10.81 19.55
CA GLY A 195 3.32 -11.52 19.40
C GLY A 195 3.23 -13.03 19.65
N GLN A 196 2.36 -13.47 20.55
CA GLN A 196 2.14 -14.90 20.81
C GLN A 196 1.26 -15.56 19.75
N VAL A 197 0.33 -14.82 19.14
CA VAL A 197 -0.55 -15.34 18.07
C VAL A 197 0.21 -15.41 16.74
N ALA A 198 1.07 -14.44 16.41
CA ALA A 198 1.90 -14.48 15.21
C ALA A 198 2.87 -15.68 15.22
N ASN A 199 3.51 -15.96 16.36
CA ASN A 199 4.37 -17.15 16.51
C ASN A 199 3.56 -18.46 16.47
N ARG A 200 2.34 -18.48 16.99
CA ARG A 200 1.45 -19.65 16.90
C ARG A 200 0.94 -19.90 15.48
N TYR A 201 0.62 -18.85 14.73
CA TYR A 201 0.23 -18.96 13.31
C TYR A 201 1.41 -19.35 12.43
N ALA A 202 2.61 -18.81 12.65
CA ALA A 202 3.81 -19.23 11.92
C ALA A 202 4.11 -20.72 12.14
N ALA A 203 3.99 -21.21 13.38
CA ALA A 203 4.17 -22.64 13.70
C ALA A 203 3.05 -23.54 13.14
N LEU A 204 1.80 -23.04 13.08
CA LEU A 204 0.67 -23.77 12.47
C LEU A 204 0.79 -23.83 10.94
N VAL A 205 1.24 -22.74 10.31
CA VAL A 205 1.46 -22.66 8.86
C VAL A 205 2.67 -23.49 8.44
N GLU A 206 3.75 -23.53 9.23
CA GLU A 206 4.88 -24.47 9.04
C GLU A 206 4.40 -25.92 9.12
N LYS A 207 3.61 -26.29 10.15
CA LYS A 207 3.05 -27.65 10.27
C LYS A 207 2.09 -27.98 9.12
N ALA A 208 1.30 -27.02 8.65
CA ALA A 208 0.42 -27.20 7.49
C ALA A 208 1.22 -27.33 6.17
N LYS A 209 2.32 -26.58 6.01
CA LYS A 209 3.25 -26.70 4.87
C LYS A 209 3.97 -28.05 4.86
N LEU A 210 4.47 -28.52 6.00
CA LEU A 210 5.05 -29.85 6.12
C LEU A 210 4.00 -30.94 5.84
N GLY A 211 2.78 -30.80 6.37
CA GLY A 211 1.68 -31.71 6.09
C GLY A 211 1.32 -31.79 4.61
N TRP A 212 1.26 -30.64 3.94
CA TRP A 212 0.97 -30.55 2.50
C TRP A 212 2.10 -31.10 1.64
N ASN A 213 3.37 -30.81 1.96
CA ASN A 213 4.52 -31.36 1.25
C ASN A 213 4.64 -32.88 1.41
N THR A 214 4.31 -33.39 2.60
CA THR A 214 4.28 -34.84 2.86
C THR A 214 3.11 -35.53 2.14
N ALA A 215 1.96 -34.86 2.06
CA ALA A 215 0.81 -35.35 1.30
C ALA A 215 1.07 -35.31 -0.22
N ALA A 216 1.68 -34.23 -0.73
CA ALA A 216 2.07 -34.07 -2.13
C ALA A 216 3.12 -35.10 -2.55
N ALA A 217 4.15 -35.33 -1.72
CA ALA A 217 5.15 -36.37 -1.98
C ALA A 217 4.54 -37.78 -2.01
N LYS A 218 3.58 -38.08 -1.12
CA LYS A 218 2.84 -39.37 -1.15
C LYS A 218 1.96 -39.50 -2.39
N LEU A 219 1.33 -38.40 -2.83
CA LEU A 219 0.55 -38.36 -4.06
C LEU A 219 1.44 -38.53 -5.31
N ASP A 220 2.65 -37.98 -5.33
CA ASP A 220 3.61 -38.15 -6.44
C ASP A 220 4.12 -39.59 -6.54
N VAL A 221 4.36 -40.27 -5.41
CA VAL A 221 4.72 -41.69 -5.38
C VAL A 221 3.58 -42.56 -5.90
N LEU A 222 2.33 -42.27 -5.48
CA LEU A 222 1.13 -42.95 -5.98
C LEU A 222 0.91 -42.70 -7.47
N ALA A 223 1.04 -41.45 -7.91
CA ALA A 223 0.89 -41.06 -9.31
C ALA A 223 1.98 -41.70 -10.19
N GLY A 224 3.22 -41.78 -9.69
CA GLY A 224 4.31 -42.50 -10.36
C GLY A 224 4.03 -43.99 -10.52
N ALA A 225 3.57 -44.66 -9.45
CA ALA A 225 3.21 -46.08 -9.49
C ALA A 225 2.02 -46.37 -10.43
N LEU A 226 1.02 -45.49 -10.46
CA LEU A 226 -0.11 -45.56 -11.40
C LEU A 226 0.32 -45.33 -12.86
N ARG A 227 1.24 -44.41 -13.10
CA ARG A 227 1.78 -44.09 -14.44
C ARG A 227 2.59 -45.25 -15.01
N GLU A 228 3.37 -45.94 -14.17
CA GLU A 228 4.13 -47.13 -14.59
C GLU A 228 3.21 -48.34 -14.87
N ARG A 229 2.18 -48.55 -14.03
CA ARG A 229 1.17 -49.59 -14.27
C ARG A 229 0.32 -49.31 -15.52
N TYR A 230 0.02 -48.05 -15.82
CA TYR A 230 -0.65 -47.66 -17.06
C TYR A 230 0.20 -47.95 -18.30
N ARG A 231 1.51 -47.68 -18.23
CA ARG A 231 2.47 -47.93 -19.31
C ARG A 231 2.58 -49.43 -19.65
N GLN A 232 2.49 -50.31 -18.65
CA GLN A 232 2.55 -51.76 -18.81
C GLN A 232 1.19 -52.44 -19.07
N ALA A 233 0.07 -51.70 -18.99
CA ALA A 233 -1.28 -52.24 -19.16
C ALA A 233 -1.68 -52.40 -20.64
N ASP A 234 -2.49 -53.42 -20.94
CA ASP A 234 -3.05 -53.68 -22.27
C ASP A 234 -4.20 -52.71 -22.61
N SER A 235 -4.56 -52.60 -23.88
CA SER A 235 -5.47 -51.61 -24.47
C SER A 235 -6.82 -51.51 -23.74
N LYS A 236 -7.38 -52.65 -23.31
CA LYS A 236 -8.64 -52.70 -22.54
C LYS A 236 -8.48 -52.23 -21.10
N GLN A 237 -7.32 -52.47 -20.47
CA GLN A 237 -7.04 -52.04 -19.09
C GLN A 237 -6.71 -50.55 -19.02
N ARG A 238 -6.07 -49.99 -20.05
CA ARG A 238 -5.82 -48.54 -20.17
C ARG A 238 -7.12 -47.72 -20.17
N ALA A 239 -8.18 -48.23 -20.81
CA ALA A 239 -9.49 -47.59 -20.79
C ALA A 239 -10.09 -47.49 -19.38
N ILE A 240 -9.88 -48.52 -18.55
CA ILE A 240 -10.36 -48.56 -17.16
C ILE A 240 -9.60 -47.54 -16.30
N TYR A 241 -8.28 -47.41 -16.47
CA TYR A 241 -7.49 -46.41 -15.74
C TYR A 241 -7.84 -44.97 -16.13
N VAL A 242 -8.08 -44.70 -17.42
CA VAL A 242 -8.54 -43.38 -17.88
C VAL A 242 -9.91 -43.06 -17.29
N ALA A 243 -10.84 -44.03 -17.28
CA ALA A 243 -12.16 -43.84 -16.68
C ALA A 243 -12.07 -43.57 -15.16
N ALA A 244 -11.21 -44.29 -14.44
CA ALA A 244 -11.04 -44.14 -12.99
C ALA A 244 -10.50 -42.75 -12.57
N VAL A 245 -9.76 -42.06 -13.45
CA VAL A 245 -9.24 -40.70 -13.19
C VAL A 245 -10.16 -39.62 -13.76
N ALA A 246 -10.71 -39.82 -14.96
CA ALA A 246 -11.55 -38.82 -15.63
C ALA A 246 -12.87 -38.59 -14.88
N VAL A 247 -13.49 -39.64 -14.34
CA VAL A 247 -14.77 -39.54 -13.60
C VAL A 247 -14.67 -38.61 -12.37
N PRO A 248 -13.72 -38.80 -11.43
CA PRO A 248 -13.60 -37.89 -10.29
C PRO A 248 -13.21 -36.47 -10.66
N VAL A 249 -12.38 -36.26 -11.70
CA VAL A 249 -12.02 -34.92 -12.19
C VAL A 249 -13.24 -34.20 -12.77
N LEU A 250 -14.07 -34.91 -13.55
CA LEU A 250 -15.31 -34.36 -14.10
C LEU A 250 -16.36 -34.08 -13.01
N LEU A 251 -16.42 -34.90 -11.95
CA LEU A 251 -17.31 -34.65 -10.81
C LEU A 251 -16.88 -33.40 -10.03
N ILE A 252 -15.58 -33.24 -9.75
CA ILE A 252 -15.06 -32.05 -9.06
C ILE A 252 -15.25 -30.80 -9.93
N GLY A 253 -14.95 -30.87 -11.23
CA GLY A 253 -15.19 -29.79 -12.18
C GLY A 253 -16.67 -29.44 -12.32
N GLY A 254 -17.56 -30.43 -12.31
CA GLY A 254 -19.01 -30.25 -12.37
C GLY A 254 -19.57 -29.59 -11.12
N VAL A 255 -19.07 -29.92 -9.93
CA VAL A 255 -19.45 -29.25 -8.68
C VAL A 255 -18.98 -27.79 -8.68
N ALA A 256 -17.74 -27.53 -9.08
CA ALA A 256 -17.20 -26.17 -9.20
C ALA A 256 -17.96 -25.32 -10.23
N LEU A 257 -18.31 -25.91 -11.38
CA LEU A 257 -19.11 -25.27 -12.42
C LEU A 257 -20.56 -25.02 -11.95
N LYS A 258 -21.16 -25.96 -11.20
CA LYS A 258 -22.48 -25.76 -10.61
C LYS A 258 -22.45 -24.60 -9.60
N PHE A 259 -21.41 -24.51 -8.78
CA PHE A 259 -21.18 -23.40 -7.86
C PHE A 259 -21.02 -22.06 -8.59
N ALA A 260 -20.31 -22.05 -9.72
CA ALA A 260 -20.13 -20.86 -10.55
C ALA A 260 -21.38 -20.47 -11.36
N LEU A 261 -22.27 -21.41 -11.66
CA LEU A 261 -23.51 -21.20 -12.43
C LEU A 261 -24.75 -21.01 -11.54
N TYR A 262 -24.64 -21.13 -10.22
CA TYR A 262 -25.71 -20.74 -9.30
C TYR A 262 -25.90 -19.22 -9.39
N LYS A 263 -26.88 -18.78 -10.18
CA LYS A 263 -27.41 -17.41 -10.14
C LYS A 263 -28.02 -17.17 -8.76
N GLU A 264 -27.64 -16.07 -8.12
CA GLU A 264 -28.27 -15.57 -6.90
C GLU A 264 -29.78 -15.42 -7.11
N ALA A 265 -30.57 -16.09 -6.27
CA ALA A 265 -31.96 -15.73 -6.11
C ALA A 265 -32.02 -14.28 -5.59
N PRO A 266 -33.02 -13.46 -6.01
CA PRO A 266 -33.14 -12.11 -5.49
C PRO A 266 -33.25 -12.16 -3.97
N LEU A 267 -32.44 -11.35 -3.28
CA LEU A 267 -32.56 -11.15 -1.84
C LEU A 267 -34.02 -10.78 -1.51
N PRO A 268 -34.63 -11.39 -0.48
CA PRO A 268 -35.98 -11.04 -0.07
C PRO A 268 -36.03 -9.56 0.31
N SER A 269 -37.06 -8.86 -0.16
CA SER A 269 -37.24 -7.44 0.19
C SER A 269 -37.47 -7.29 1.69
N ALA A 270 -37.16 -6.12 2.25
CA ALA A 270 -37.32 -5.84 3.69
C ALA A 270 -38.73 -6.18 4.23
N ALA A 271 -39.76 -6.13 3.36
CA ALA A 271 -41.13 -6.51 3.68
C ALA A 271 -41.32 -8.03 3.94
N GLN A 272 -40.51 -8.88 3.30
CA GLN A 272 -40.57 -10.34 3.48
C GLN A 272 -39.85 -10.81 4.74
N ILE A 273 -38.81 -10.07 5.18
CA ILE A 273 -38.08 -10.35 6.42
C ILE A 273 -38.93 -10.01 7.65
N GLN A 274 -39.79 -8.99 7.56
CA GLN A 274 -40.72 -8.63 8.65
C GLN A 274 -41.87 -9.62 8.83
N ALA A 275 -42.27 -10.36 7.80
CA ALA A 275 -43.32 -11.39 7.89
C ALA A 275 -42.84 -12.69 8.56
N ALA A 276 -41.52 -12.95 8.61
CA ALA A 276 -40.95 -14.18 9.16
C ALA A 276 -40.58 -14.11 10.65
N ASN A 277 -40.53 -12.90 11.24
CA ASN A 277 -40.18 -12.68 12.66
C ASN A 277 -41.39 -12.42 13.57
N GLY A 278 -42.58 -12.82 13.17
CA GLY A 278 -43.79 -12.72 13.99
C GLY A 278 -43.87 -13.79 15.07
N SER A 279 -43.14 -13.62 16.18
CA SER A 279 -43.52 -14.17 17.49
C SER A 279 -43.79 -13.03 18.45
N GLN A 280 -45.06 -12.95 18.87
CA GLN A 280 -45.63 -11.89 19.70
C GLN A 280 -45.07 -11.89 21.13
N ALA A 281 -44.89 -10.69 21.68
CA ALA A 281 -45.26 -10.40 23.05
C ALA A 281 -46.15 -9.14 23.04
N ALA A 282 -47.35 -9.29 23.60
CA ALA A 282 -48.44 -8.33 23.54
C ALA A 282 -48.21 -7.10 24.44
N SER A 283 -48.74 -5.94 24.01
CA SER A 283 -49.55 -5.08 24.88
C SER A 283 -50.50 -4.22 24.04
N ALA A 284 -51.74 -4.13 24.52
CA ALA A 284 -52.93 -3.49 23.94
C ALA A 284 -52.76 -1.95 23.75
N VAL A 285 -53.59 -1.18 23.04
CA VAL A 285 -55.06 -1.02 23.13
C VAL A 285 -55.61 -0.22 21.90
N ALA A 286 -56.88 -0.50 21.54
CA ALA A 286 -57.88 0.31 20.81
C ALA A 286 -57.78 0.43 19.27
N SER A 287 -58.64 -0.25 18.47
CA SER A 287 -60.06 0.11 18.13
C SER A 287 -60.11 1.24 17.07
N LEU A 288 -60.73 1.19 15.87
CA LEU A 288 -61.88 0.46 15.28
C LEU A 288 -61.86 0.60 13.72
N VAL A 289 -61.99 -0.51 12.96
CA VAL A 289 -63.11 -0.86 12.00
C VAL A 289 -63.54 0.15 10.89
N PRO A 290 -63.97 -0.27 9.66
CA PRO A 290 -63.21 -0.70 8.46
C PRO A 290 -63.63 0.14 7.20
N ALA A 291 -63.26 -0.12 5.95
CA ALA A 291 -63.91 -1.10 5.06
C ALA A 291 -63.56 -0.88 3.57
N LYS A 292 -63.44 -2.01 2.86
CA LYS A 292 -63.75 -2.30 1.42
C LYS A 292 -62.88 -1.62 0.36
N THR A 293 -62.01 -2.34 -0.37
CA THR A 293 -62.22 -3.43 -1.35
C THR A 293 -62.99 -3.01 -2.60
N ALA A 294 -62.28 -2.84 -3.72
CA ALA A 294 -62.57 -3.46 -5.03
C ALA A 294 -61.50 -2.98 -6.05
N THR A 295 -60.48 -3.77 -6.41
CA THR A 295 -60.40 -4.76 -7.49
C THR A 295 -60.58 -4.23 -8.94
N VAL A 296 -59.60 -4.62 -9.78
CA VAL A 296 -59.71 -5.06 -11.19
C VAL A 296 -59.36 -4.06 -12.33
N LYS A 297 -58.25 -4.42 -13.02
CA LYS A 297 -57.95 -4.43 -14.48
C LYS A 297 -57.91 -3.08 -15.23
N GLU A 298 -57.17 -2.87 -16.32
CA GLU A 298 -56.21 -3.61 -17.16
C GLU A 298 -55.82 -2.59 -18.25
N THR A 299 -54.85 -2.94 -19.09
CA THR A 299 -54.56 -2.34 -20.42
C THR A 299 -53.79 -1.00 -20.50
N GLN A 300 -52.51 -1.14 -20.87
CA GLN A 300 -51.77 -0.35 -21.87
C GLN A 300 -52.60 -0.15 -23.18
N PRO A 301 -52.28 0.78 -24.12
CA PRO A 301 -50.91 1.03 -24.61
C PRO A 301 -50.57 2.43 -25.21
N THR A 302 -49.27 2.63 -25.52
CA THR A 302 -48.68 3.45 -26.63
C THR A 302 -49.08 4.94 -26.78
N THR A 303 -48.27 5.93 -27.18
CA THR A 303 -47.16 6.02 -28.14
C THR A 303 -46.67 7.49 -28.16
N VAL A 304 -45.37 7.71 -28.37
CA VAL A 304 -44.76 8.66 -29.34
C VAL A 304 -44.67 10.19 -29.05
N ALA A 305 -43.48 10.70 -29.40
CA ALA A 305 -43.09 12.05 -29.89
C ALA A 305 -42.53 13.11 -28.91
N THR A 306 -41.21 13.28 -28.97
CA THR A 306 -40.46 14.56 -29.07
C THR A 306 -40.68 15.19 -30.48
N PRO A 307 -40.29 16.46 -30.83
CA PRO A 307 -39.15 17.29 -30.35
C PRO A 307 -39.39 18.83 -30.33
N GLU A 308 -38.28 19.61 -30.31
CA GLU A 308 -38.06 21.06 -30.59
C GLU A 308 -37.82 21.95 -29.34
N GLU A 309 -36.65 22.55 -29.05
CA GLU A 309 -35.66 23.43 -29.74
C GLU A 309 -36.01 24.95 -29.80
N LYS A 310 -35.25 25.78 -29.04
CA LYS A 310 -34.67 27.11 -29.40
C LYS A 310 -34.13 27.84 -28.14
N LYS A 311 -32.83 28.18 -28.08
CA LYS A 311 -32.19 29.51 -28.39
C LYS A 311 -32.74 30.66 -27.52
N LEU A 312 -32.00 31.63 -26.97
CA LEU A 312 -30.70 32.31 -27.18
C LEU A 312 -30.49 33.14 -25.88
N ALA A 313 -29.31 33.54 -25.39
CA ALA A 313 -28.49 34.64 -25.92
C ALA A 313 -27.30 34.96 -24.99
N GLU A 314 -26.24 35.47 -25.61
CA GLU A 314 -24.97 35.97 -25.08
C GLU A 314 -25.10 37.27 -24.27
N SER A 315 -24.12 37.56 -23.40
CA SER A 315 -23.54 38.91 -23.29
C SER A 315 -22.14 38.92 -22.65
N LYS A 316 -21.23 39.62 -23.31
CA LYS A 316 -19.92 40.19 -22.91
C LYS A 316 -19.69 41.36 -23.90
N PRO A 317 -18.66 42.23 -23.79
CA PRO A 317 -17.89 42.71 -22.64
C PRO A 317 -17.64 44.25 -22.70
N ASN A 318 -17.00 44.83 -21.67
CA ASN A 318 -16.14 46.04 -21.77
C ASN A 318 -15.48 46.26 -20.37
N GLY A 319 -14.23 46.68 -20.17
CA GLY A 319 -13.20 47.27 -21.03
C GLY A 319 -12.63 48.54 -20.39
N LYS A 320 -11.34 48.55 -20.00
CA LYS A 320 -10.35 49.66 -19.92
C LYS A 320 -9.26 49.34 -18.86
N LYS A 321 -7.98 49.13 -19.23
CA LYS A 321 -6.90 50.07 -19.64
C LYS A 321 -6.43 51.02 -18.55
N THR A 322 -5.16 50.89 -18.13
CA THR A 322 -3.99 51.80 -18.33
C THR A 322 -2.80 51.29 -17.48
N ASN A 323 -1.65 50.88 -18.03
CA ASN A 323 -0.50 51.65 -18.58
C ASN A 323 0.38 52.30 -17.49
N GLY A 324 1.70 52.04 -17.47
CA GLY A 324 2.66 52.92 -16.77
C GLY A 324 3.93 52.31 -16.15
N GLN A 325 4.97 52.15 -16.98
CA GLN A 325 6.36 52.61 -16.79
C GLN A 325 7.32 52.03 -15.72
N ALA A 326 8.54 51.82 -16.23
CA ALA A 326 9.79 51.47 -15.58
C ALA A 326 10.38 52.59 -14.69
N LYS A 327 11.26 52.20 -13.75
CA LYS A 327 12.56 52.87 -13.50
C LYS A 327 13.40 52.13 -12.44
N GLN A 328 14.63 51.79 -12.84
CA GLN A 328 15.80 51.75 -11.96
C GLN A 328 16.17 53.20 -11.56
N PRO A 329 16.86 53.42 -10.41
CA PRO A 329 18.30 53.70 -10.55
C PRO A 329 19.20 53.23 -9.38
N GLN A 330 20.41 52.86 -9.79
CA GLN A 330 21.75 53.20 -9.27
C GLN A 330 22.17 52.99 -7.81
N ALA A 331 23.40 52.48 -7.74
CA ALA A 331 24.31 52.34 -6.61
C ALA A 331 24.74 53.67 -5.98
N GLN A 332 25.00 53.65 -4.68
CA GLN A 332 25.99 54.50 -4.03
C GLN A 332 26.74 53.70 -2.94
N SER A 333 28.05 53.74 -3.08
CA SER A 333 29.11 53.27 -2.18
C SER A 333 29.19 54.07 -0.88
N LYS A 334 29.41 53.40 0.26
CA LYS A 334 30.20 53.94 1.39
C LYS A 334 31.00 52.84 2.08
N GLN A 335 32.22 53.21 2.45
CA GLN A 335 33.32 52.41 2.97
C GLN A 335 33.12 51.95 4.42
N ALA A 336 33.69 50.77 4.68
CA ALA A 336 34.44 50.34 5.86
C ALA A 336 33.91 50.63 7.28
N GLN A 337 33.62 49.55 8.00
CA GLN A 337 34.14 49.35 9.36
C GLN A 337 34.30 47.84 9.61
N ALA A 338 35.54 47.45 9.91
CA ALA A 338 35.92 46.10 10.28
C ALA A 338 35.39 45.78 11.68
N GLN A 339 34.63 44.69 11.80
CA GLN A 339 34.36 44.03 13.08
C GLN A 339 34.59 42.53 12.93
N ALA A 340 35.32 41.98 13.88
CA ALA A 340 35.82 40.63 13.92
C ALA A 340 34.69 39.59 13.89
N LYS A 341 34.84 38.63 12.98
CA LYS A 341 33.96 37.48 12.78
C LYS A 341 34.22 36.45 13.89
N PRO A 342 33.21 35.93 14.61
CA PRO A 342 33.40 34.70 15.40
C PRO A 342 33.62 33.55 14.43
N LYS A 343 34.66 32.74 14.66
CA LYS A 343 34.91 31.49 13.95
C LYS A 343 33.69 30.58 14.11
N ALA A 344 33.08 30.18 13.00
CA ALA A 344 32.16 29.05 12.97
C ALA A 344 32.93 27.78 13.37
N ALA A 345 32.38 27.02 14.32
CA ALA A 345 32.91 25.73 14.73
C ALA A 345 32.82 24.74 13.56
N GLU A 346 33.92 24.04 13.29
CA GLU A 346 33.94 22.89 12.38
C GLU A 346 33.11 21.74 12.98
N PRO A 347 32.37 20.96 12.17
CA PRO A 347 31.67 19.78 12.67
C PRO A 347 32.69 18.75 13.18
N SER A 348 32.53 18.32 14.43
CA SER A 348 33.42 17.36 15.08
C SER A 348 33.44 16.03 14.33
N LYS A 349 34.63 15.59 13.90
CA LYS A 349 34.82 14.26 13.29
C LYS A 349 34.59 13.15 14.33
N PRO A 350 33.99 12.00 13.93
CA PRO A 350 33.88 10.84 14.81
C PRO A 350 35.28 10.32 15.18
N TRP A 351 35.45 9.89 16.43
CA TRP A 351 36.71 9.39 16.96
C TRP A 351 36.50 8.10 17.75
N TYR A 352 37.52 7.24 17.76
CA TYR A 352 37.48 5.88 18.28
C TYR A 352 38.33 5.76 19.55
N GLU A 353 37.81 5.13 20.61
CA GLU A 353 38.58 4.78 21.81
C GLU A 353 38.79 3.26 21.91
N SER A 354 40.00 2.86 22.29
CA SER A 354 40.33 1.50 22.72
C SER A 354 40.06 1.34 24.23
N GLY A 355 38.99 0.66 24.60
CA GLY A 355 38.67 0.30 25.98
C GLY A 355 39.01 -1.16 26.27
N GLY A 356 39.58 -1.44 27.46
CA GLY A 356 40.09 -2.75 27.87
C GLY A 356 39.05 -3.87 27.90
N ALA A 357 39.51 -5.07 27.54
CA ALA A 357 38.72 -6.28 27.39
C ALA A 357 38.07 -6.75 28.71
N ALA A 358 36.75 -6.88 28.70
CA ALA A 358 36.01 -7.72 29.63
C ALA A 358 35.14 -8.69 28.82
N GLN A 359 35.15 -9.97 29.23
CA GLN A 359 34.59 -11.10 28.50
C GLN A 359 33.07 -10.99 28.33
N GLY A 360 32.62 -11.04 27.08
CA GLY A 360 31.25 -10.75 26.61
C GLY A 360 31.32 -9.76 25.45
N ALA A 361 31.79 -10.23 24.30
CA ALA A 361 32.26 -9.43 23.16
C ALA A 361 31.16 -8.65 22.43
N GLU A 362 30.78 -7.49 22.94
CA GLU A 362 29.93 -6.52 22.23
C GLU A 362 30.74 -5.28 21.82
N ALA A 363 30.44 -4.72 20.64
CA ALA A 363 30.89 -3.39 20.26
C ALA A 363 29.81 -2.37 20.63
N TYR A 364 30.18 -1.11 20.85
CA TYR A 364 29.23 -0.09 21.31
C TYR A 364 29.20 1.14 20.42
N VAL A 365 28.01 1.72 20.25
CA VAL A 365 27.82 3.04 19.69
C VAL A 365 27.23 3.93 20.78
N VAL A 366 27.89 5.04 21.09
CA VAL A 366 27.42 6.04 22.04
C VAL A 366 27.01 7.28 21.29
N VAL A 367 25.71 7.59 21.30
CA VAL A 367 25.15 8.78 20.65
C VAL A 367 24.91 9.84 21.69
N THR A 368 25.52 11.02 21.52
CA THR A 368 25.30 12.20 22.38
C THR A 368 24.44 13.20 21.64
N CYS A 369 23.26 13.54 22.18
CA CYS A 369 22.33 14.48 21.55
C CYS A 369 21.31 15.05 22.55
N LYS A 370 20.47 15.98 22.07
CA LYS A 370 19.36 16.56 22.85
C LYS A 370 18.34 15.50 23.28
N GLU A 371 17.69 15.75 24.41
CA GLU A 371 16.59 14.91 24.90
C GLU A 371 15.51 14.80 23.84
N GLY A 372 14.97 13.59 23.64
CA GLY A 372 13.99 13.36 22.59
C GLY A 372 14.53 12.56 21.41
N THR A 373 15.85 12.59 21.20
CA THR A 373 16.53 11.92 20.09
C THR A 373 16.36 10.40 20.15
N GLN A 374 15.98 9.79 19.03
CA GLN A 374 15.83 8.36 18.87
C GLN A 374 17.04 7.80 18.13
N VAL A 375 17.51 6.62 18.55
CA VAL A 375 18.62 5.91 17.91
C VAL A 375 18.13 4.58 17.39
N PHE A 376 18.41 4.31 16.12
CA PHE A 376 18.09 3.07 15.42
C PHE A 376 19.37 2.40 14.96
N VAL A 377 19.39 1.07 15.02
CA VAL A 377 20.45 0.23 14.44
C VAL A 377 19.77 -0.83 13.60
N ASP A 378 20.13 -0.89 12.31
CA ASP A 378 19.57 -1.80 11.30
C ASP A 378 18.03 -1.77 11.24
N GLY A 379 17.49 -0.55 11.25
CA GLY A 379 16.04 -0.31 11.20
C GLY A 379 15.29 -0.59 12.50
N SER A 380 15.95 -1.15 13.54
CA SER A 380 15.33 -1.38 14.85
C SER A 380 15.64 -0.22 15.80
N GLN A 381 14.61 0.34 16.45
CA GLN A 381 14.81 1.37 17.47
C GLN A 381 15.48 0.75 18.71
N LYS A 382 16.65 1.28 19.08
CA LYS A 382 17.43 0.81 20.23
C LYS A 382 17.19 1.63 21.49
N GLY A 383 16.69 2.85 21.36
CA GLY A 383 16.26 3.66 22.49
C GLY A 383 16.03 5.11 22.14
N LYS A 384 15.70 5.89 23.17
CA LYS A 384 15.51 7.34 23.12
C LYS A 384 16.40 7.99 24.17
N ILE A 385 17.11 9.05 23.79
CA ILE A 385 17.96 9.83 24.69
C ILE A 385 17.04 10.60 25.65
N THR A 386 17.11 10.26 26.93
CA THR A 386 16.43 10.97 28.03
C THR A 386 17.36 11.96 28.73
N SER A 387 18.68 11.69 28.77
CA SER A 387 19.68 12.64 29.25
C SER A 387 21.06 12.34 28.66
N GLY A 388 21.76 13.38 28.17
CA GLY A 388 23.17 13.33 27.76
C GLY A 388 23.50 12.46 26.56
N ALA A 389 23.56 11.14 26.74
CA ALA A 389 23.96 10.19 25.71
C ALA A 389 23.28 8.82 25.88
N LEU A 390 23.11 8.09 24.78
CA LEU A 390 22.60 6.72 24.75
C LEU A 390 23.70 5.78 24.23
N LYS A 391 24.03 4.75 25.02
CA LYS A 391 24.95 3.67 24.65
C LYS A 391 24.16 2.48 24.13
N VAL A 392 24.50 2.03 22.93
CA VAL A 392 23.83 0.94 22.21
C VAL A 392 24.85 -0.15 21.90
N ALA A 393 24.54 -1.40 22.26
CA ALA A 393 25.32 -2.57 21.86
C ALA A 393 25.03 -2.92 20.40
N ILE A 394 26.08 -3.22 19.64
CA ILE A 394 26.01 -3.72 18.27
C ILE A 394 26.86 -4.99 18.14
N SER A 395 26.52 -5.83 17.18
CA SER A 395 27.32 -7.01 16.87
C SER A 395 28.68 -6.56 16.32
N PRO A 396 29.80 -7.10 16.86
CA PRO A 396 31.11 -6.75 16.34
C PRO A 396 31.35 -7.38 14.96
N ASP A 397 32.27 -6.79 14.19
CA ASP A 397 32.77 -7.31 12.91
C ASP A 397 31.67 -7.48 11.83
N SER A 398 30.52 -6.83 12.02
CA SER A 398 29.44 -6.73 11.03
C SER A 398 29.10 -5.27 10.72
N ARG A 399 28.66 -5.04 9.47
CA ARG A 399 28.23 -3.72 9.02
C ARG A 399 26.84 -3.42 9.57
N HIS A 400 26.74 -2.33 10.32
CA HIS A 400 25.51 -1.82 10.89
C HIS A 400 25.16 -0.46 10.32
N THR A 401 23.88 -0.16 10.17
CA THR A 401 23.41 1.19 9.84
C THR A 401 22.86 1.85 11.09
N VAL A 402 23.55 2.88 11.58
CA VAL A 402 23.12 3.69 12.73
C VAL A 402 22.38 4.92 12.21
N ILE A 403 21.16 5.12 12.69
CA ILE A 403 20.35 6.30 12.39
C ILE A 403 20.05 7.02 13.70
N VAL A 404 20.37 8.31 13.75
CA VAL A 404 20.04 9.22 14.85
C VAL A 404 19.03 10.22 14.33
N SER A 405 17.86 10.28 14.95
CA SER A 405 16.75 11.15 14.51
C SER A 405 16.18 11.92 15.69
N HIS A 406 15.93 13.22 15.54
CA HIS A 406 15.29 14.03 16.56
C HIS A 406 13.87 14.48 16.12
N PRO A 407 12.83 14.40 16.98
CA PRO A 407 11.45 14.73 16.60
C PRO A 407 11.24 16.16 16.10
N ALA A 408 12.04 17.12 16.54
CA ALA A 408 11.98 18.52 16.08
C ALA A 408 12.70 18.75 14.73
N GLY A 409 13.15 17.69 14.05
CA GLY A 409 13.92 17.74 12.81
C GLY A 409 15.41 17.44 13.04
N GLY A 410 16.04 16.88 12.00
CA GLY A 410 17.44 16.45 12.02
C GLY A 410 17.58 14.93 12.00
N ILE A 411 18.23 14.41 10.95
CA ILE A 411 18.55 12.98 10.80
C ILE A 411 20.00 12.84 10.41
N TYR A 412 20.67 11.89 11.05
CA TYR A 412 22.03 11.49 10.76
C TYR A 412 22.06 9.98 10.56
N THR A 413 22.52 9.56 9.39
CA THR A 413 22.68 8.15 9.05
C THR A 413 24.14 7.87 8.78
N GLN A 414 24.68 6.83 9.41
CA GLN A 414 26.04 6.37 9.16
C GLN A 414 26.10 4.85 9.17
N SER A 415 26.75 4.27 8.15
CA SER A 415 27.15 2.87 8.17
C SER A 415 28.44 2.73 8.99
N VAL A 416 28.43 1.83 9.97
CA VAL A 416 29.52 1.61 10.91
C VAL A 416 29.87 0.13 10.94
N GLU A 417 31.15 -0.17 11.08
CA GLU A 417 31.69 -1.51 11.26
C GLU A 417 32.69 -1.38 12.40
N LEU A 418 32.44 -2.09 13.51
CA LEU A 418 33.23 -1.96 14.74
C LEU A 418 33.78 -3.30 15.15
N ASP A 419 35.09 -3.34 15.37
CA ASP A 419 35.75 -4.51 15.92
C ASP A 419 35.27 -4.78 17.36
N THR A 420 35.37 -6.03 17.77
CA THR A 420 35.08 -6.49 19.14
C THR A 420 35.70 -5.56 20.21
N GLY A 421 34.86 -5.06 21.13
CA GLY A 421 35.29 -4.21 22.24
C GLY A 421 35.51 -2.73 21.90
N LYS A 422 35.34 -2.32 20.64
CA LYS A 422 35.44 -0.90 20.26
C LYS A 422 34.16 -0.14 20.58
N THR A 423 34.34 1.13 20.96
CA THR A 423 33.24 2.09 21.14
C THR A 423 33.36 3.25 20.15
N LEU A 424 32.31 3.49 19.38
CA LEU A 424 32.18 4.64 18.50
C LEU A 424 31.31 5.71 19.16
N ARG A 425 31.80 6.95 19.24
CA ARG A 425 31.00 8.08 19.71
C ARG A 425 30.49 8.92 18.55
N LEU A 426 29.17 9.14 18.51
CA LEU A 426 28.48 9.95 17.49
C LEU A 426 27.85 11.19 18.14
N ARG A 427 28.11 12.35 17.53
CA ARG A 427 27.44 13.61 17.86
C ARG A 427 27.09 14.35 16.56
N PRO A 428 25.90 14.09 15.99
CA PRO A 428 25.44 14.77 14.78
C PRO A 428 25.41 16.30 14.94
N SER A 429 25.57 17.05 13.84
CA SER A 429 25.62 18.52 13.88
C SER A 429 24.32 19.19 14.34
N PHE A 430 23.17 18.52 14.20
CA PHE A 430 21.90 19.04 14.72
C PHE A 430 21.73 18.84 16.24
N CYS A 431 22.67 18.12 16.88
CA CYS A 431 22.69 17.88 18.31
C CYS A 431 23.35 19.01 19.11
N ASP A 432 23.91 20.01 18.44
CA ASP A 432 24.53 21.19 19.07
C ASP A 432 23.51 22.24 19.50
#